data_AF-A0A933R4B7-F1
#
_entry.id   AF-A0A933R4B7-F1
#
_cell.length_a   1.000
_cell.length_b   1.000
_cell.length_c   1.000
_cell.angle_alpha   90.00
_cell.angle_beta   90.00
_cell.angle_gamma   90.00
#
_symmetry.space_group_name_H-M   'P 1'
#
loop_
_entity.id
_entity.type
_entity.pdbx_description
1 polymer ?
#
loop_
_entity_poly.entity_id
_entity_poly.type
_entity_poly.pdbx_seq_one_letter_code
_entity_poly.pdbx_strand_id
1 'polypeptide(L)'
;MGFLDIIFGSSKAKKQGMLFSTSLEVEKTLFHIGTLNQEQRSLIKSMIVKFMGSGGVTVSEFQMHILPELYKMMQAGKISSVDYQKLKKLIYK
;
A
#
# COMPACT_ATOMS: atom_id res chain seq x y z
N MET A 1 21.34 28.36 -18.47
CA MET A 1 20.25 27.37 -18.51
C MET A 1 20.80 26.07 -17.94
N GLY A 2 20.41 25.73 -16.70
CA GLY A 2 21.08 24.70 -15.89
C GLY A 2 20.50 23.30 -16.08
N PHE A 3 21.37 22.31 -16.19
CA PHE A 3 21.06 20.88 -16.27
C PHE A 3 20.38 20.29 -15.02
N LEU A 4 20.16 21.09 -13.97
CA LEU A 4 19.55 20.66 -12.71
C LEU A 4 18.00 20.70 -12.72
N ASP A 5 17.38 21.36 -13.71
CA ASP A 5 15.91 21.37 -13.87
C ASP A 5 15.35 20.03 -14.38
N ILE A 6 16.21 19.11 -14.86
CA ILE A 6 15.77 17.82 -15.44
C ILE A 6 15.67 16.72 -14.37
N ILE A 7 16.42 16.81 -13.26
CA ILE A 7 16.42 15.74 -12.23
C ILE A 7 15.35 15.97 -11.17
N PHE A 8 14.86 17.20 -11.00
CA PHE A 8 13.70 17.52 -10.17
C PHE A 8 12.42 17.64 -11.01
N GLY A 9 12.26 16.76 -11.98
CA GLY A 9 11.00 16.54 -12.69
C GLY A 9 9.86 16.26 -11.71
N SER A 10 9.13 17.32 -11.40
CA SER A 10 7.74 17.29 -10.94
C SER A 10 7.49 16.46 -9.68
N SER A 11 7.96 17.00 -8.56
CA SER A 11 7.19 16.90 -7.33
C SER A 11 5.74 17.32 -7.60
N LYS A 12 4.79 16.49 -7.18
CA LYS A 12 3.35 16.78 -7.02
C LYS A 12 2.47 16.74 -8.28
N ALA A 13 2.51 15.63 -9.01
CA ALA A 13 1.23 15.01 -9.35
C ALA A 13 0.87 14.08 -8.18
N LYS A 14 0.07 14.56 -7.21
CA LYS A 14 -0.83 13.62 -6.54
C LYS A 14 -1.72 13.10 -7.67
N LYS A 15 -1.30 12.01 -8.32
CA LYS A 15 -2.09 11.31 -9.32
C LYS A 15 -3.38 10.94 -8.59
N GLN A 16 -4.45 11.70 -8.87
CA GLN A 16 -5.77 11.47 -8.31
C GLN A 16 -6.09 9.99 -8.56
N GLY A 17 -6.17 9.18 -7.49
CA GLY A 17 -6.41 7.73 -7.57
C GLY A 17 -5.28 6.82 -7.09
N MET A 18 -4.08 7.33 -6.78
CA MET A 18 -3.01 6.53 -6.16
C MET A 18 -3.21 6.36 -4.66
N LEU A 19 -3.27 5.10 -4.20
CA LEU A 19 -3.32 4.74 -2.78
C LEU A 19 -1.92 4.74 -2.16
N PHE A 20 -0.94 4.19 -2.89
CA PHE A 20 0.46 4.17 -2.50
C PHE A 20 1.33 4.52 -3.70
N SER A 21 2.27 5.44 -3.53
CA SER A 21 3.21 5.82 -4.59
C SER A 21 4.55 5.11 -4.43
N THR A 22 4.90 4.67 -3.21
CA THR A 22 6.18 4.04 -2.91
C THR A 22 6.07 2.92 -1.88
N SER A 23 7.04 2.01 -1.87
CA SER A 23 7.17 0.95 -0.84
C SER A 23 7.37 1.50 0.57
N LEU A 24 8.00 2.68 0.70
CA LEU A 24 8.18 3.36 1.98
C LEU A 24 6.85 3.86 2.55
N GLU A 25 5.95 4.38 1.72
CA GLU A 25 4.59 4.78 2.15
C GLU A 25 3.77 3.59 2.63
N VAL A 26 3.89 2.45 1.94
CA VAL A 26 3.26 1.19 2.37
C VAL A 26 3.78 0.79 3.76
N GLU A 27 5.09 0.76 3.95
CA GLU A 27 5.71 0.38 5.21
C GLU A 27 5.28 1.30 6.36
N LYS A 28 5.32 2.63 6.15
CA LYS A 28 4.85 3.59 7.15
C LYS A 28 3.37 3.37 7.47
N THR A 29 2.54 3.12 6.47
CA THR A 29 1.10 2.90 6.69
C THR A 29 0.83 1.64 7.50
N LEU A 30 1.52 0.54 7.18
CA LEU A 30 1.41 -0.71 7.93
C LEU A 30 1.98 -0.57 9.34
N PHE A 31 3.01 0.24 9.55
CA PHE A 31 3.57 0.51 10.87
C PHE A 31 2.57 1.21 11.80
N HIS A 32 1.75 2.12 11.27
CA HIS A 32 0.68 2.77 12.04
C HIS A 32 -0.45 1.81 12.42
N ILE A 33 -0.56 0.67 11.76
CA ILE A 33 -1.46 -0.41 12.17
C ILE A 33 -0.76 -1.20 13.28
N GLY A 34 -0.78 -0.66 14.51
CA GLY A 34 -0.06 -1.20 15.65
C GLY A 34 -0.46 -2.62 16.06
N THR A 35 -1.57 -3.14 15.56
CA THR A 35 -2.05 -4.51 15.78
C THR A 35 -1.38 -5.55 14.89
N LEU A 36 -0.72 -5.14 13.79
CA LEU A 36 0.06 -6.04 12.96
C LEU A 36 1.44 -6.29 13.58
N ASN A 37 1.86 -7.55 13.66
CA ASN A 37 3.23 -7.93 14.01
C ASN A 37 4.20 -7.74 12.82
N GLN A 38 5.51 -7.89 13.07
CA GLN A 38 6.54 -7.65 12.04
C GLN A 38 6.40 -8.60 10.83
N GLU A 39 6.08 -9.87 11.06
CA GLU A 39 5.91 -10.85 9.98
C GLU A 39 4.70 -10.53 9.10
N GLN A 40 3.57 -10.18 9.70
CA GLN A 40 2.35 -9.77 9.01
C GLN A 40 2.60 -8.49 8.20
N ARG A 41 3.28 -7.49 8.78
CA ARG A 41 3.64 -6.26 8.07
C ARG A 41 4.53 -6.56 6.86
N SER A 42 5.53 -7.42 7.03
CA SER A 42 6.42 -7.83 5.94
C SER A 42 5.66 -8.55 4.82
N LEU A 43 4.78 -9.49 5.19
CA LEU A 43 3.98 -10.25 4.23
C LEU A 43 3.02 -9.35 3.44
N ILE A 44 2.29 -8.47 4.13
CA ILE A 44 1.37 -7.51 3.50
C ILE A 44 2.14 -6.52 2.64
N LYS A 45 3.28 -6.00 3.12
CA LYS A 45 4.15 -5.12 2.33
C LYS A 45 4.61 -5.79 1.05
N SER A 46 5.12 -7.02 1.14
CA SER A 46 5.58 -7.78 -0.02
C SER A 46 4.47 -8.00 -1.05
N MET A 47 3.26 -8.33 -0.57
CA MET A 47 2.08 -8.44 -1.43
C MET A 47 1.74 -7.13 -2.14
N ILE A 48 1.65 -6.02 -1.41
CA ILE A 48 1.36 -4.71 -2.00
C ILE A 48 2.46 -4.31 -2.99
N VAL A 49 3.73 -4.49 -2.63
CA VAL A 49 4.90 -4.19 -3.49
C VAL A 49 4.90 -5.01 -4.77
N LYS A 50 4.49 -6.29 -4.71
CA LYS A 50 4.36 -7.13 -5.90
C LYS A 50 3.39 -6.55 -6.93
N PHE A 51 2.30 -5.92 -6.47
CA PHE A 51 1.33 -5.26 -7.34
C PHE A 51 1.67 -3.79 -7.66
N MET A 52 2.70 -3.21 -7.03
CA MET A 52 3.06 -1.80 -7.15
C MET A 52 3.86 -1.46 -8.42
N GLY A 53 4.43 -2.46 -9.09
CA GLY A 53 5.17 -2.28 -10.36
C GLY A 53 6.17 -1.13 -10.30
N SER A 54 6.20 -0.31 -11.37
CA SER A 54 7.04 0.90 -11.50
C SER A 54 6.30 2.21 -11.19
N GLY A 55 5.00 2.15 -10.86
CA GLY A 55 4.13 3.32 -10.83
C GLY A 55 3.39 3.60 -9.53
N GLY A 56 3.40 2.68 -8.56
CA GLY A 56 2.53 2.78 -7.38
C GLY A 56 1.34 1.81 -7.45
N VAL A 57 0.53 1.78 -6.40
CA VAL A 57 -0.74 1.05 -6.33
C VAL A 57 -1.89 2.04 -6.30
N THR A 58 -2.84 1.89 -7.21
CA THR A 58 -4.10 2.64 -7.21
C THR A 58 -5.13 2.03 -6.28
N VAL A 59 -6.17 2.79 -5.94
CA VAL A 59 -7.31 2.29 -5.15
C VAL A 59 -7.98 1.09 -5.83
N SER A 60 -8.18 1.16 -7.16
CA SER A 60 -8.81 0.08 -7.94
C SER A 60 -7.95 -1.19 -7.93
N GLU A 61 -6.63 -1.09 -8.12
CA GLU A 61 -5.73 -2.24 -8.05
C GLU A 61 -5.70 -2.84 -6.64
N PHE A 62 -5.71 -2.00 -5.61
CA PHE A 62 -5.79 -2.47 -4.24
C PHE A 62 -7.09 -3.23 -3.97
N GLN A 63 -8.22 -2.74 -4.48
CA GLN A 63 -9.51 -3.41 -4.33
C GLN A 63 -9.61 -4.71 -5.12
N MET A 64 -9.11 -4.75 -6.36
CA MET A 64 -9.23 -5.92 -7.23
C MET A 64 -8.23 -7.03 -6.90
N HIS A 65 -7.03 -6.68 -6.43
CA HIS A 65 -5.94 -7.65 -6.28
C HIS A 65 -5.50 -7.85 -4.83
N ILE A 66 -5.45 -6.79 -4.01
CA ILE A 66 -4.89 -6.86 -2.66
C ILE A 66 -5.96 -7.18 -1.61
N LEU A 67 -7.14 -6.56 -1.67
CA LEU A 67 -8.23 -6.84 -0.72
C LEU A 67 -8.68 -8.32 -0.70
N PRO A 68 -8.82 -9.03 -1.84
CA PRO A 68 -9.19 -10.44 -1.81
C PRO A 68 -8.13 -11.31 -1.14
N GLU A 69 -6.84 -11.01 -1.36
CA GLU A 69 -5.73 -11.73 -0.73
C GLU A 69 -5.66 -11.44 0.77
N LEU A 70 -5.87 -10.19 1.19
CA LEU A 70 -6.02 -9.84 2.61
C LEU A 70 -7.21 -10.55 3.26
N TYR A 71 -8.33 -10.71 2.54
CA TYR A 71 -9.48 -11.46 3.01
C TYR A 71 -9.16 -12.95 3.19
N LYS A 72 -8.44 -13.57 2.24
CA LYS A 72 -7.95 -14.95 2.39
C LYS A 72 -7.03 -15.09 3.60
N MET A 73 -6.15 -14.12 3.84
CA MET A 73 -5.28 -14.11 5.03
C MET A 73 -6.08 -14.02 6.33
N MET A 74 -7.14 -13.21 6.35
CA MET A 74 -8.06 -13.12 7.50
C MET A 74 -8.77 -14.45 7.73
N GLN A 75 -9.31 -15.07 6.67
CA GLN A 75 -9.98 -16.38 6.75
C GLN A 75 -9.04 -17.49 7.21
N ALA A 76 -7.75 -17.40 6.84
CA ALA A 76 -6.71 -18.31 7.29
C ALA A 76 -6.19 -18.01 8.72
N GLY A 77 -6.74 -17.00 9.42
CA GLY A 77 -6.29 -16.60 10.75
C GLY A 77 -4.91 -15.93 10.79
N LYS A 78 -4.34 -15.57 9.64
CA LYS A 78 -3.01 -14.92 9.55
C LYS A 78 -3.06 -13.46 9.98
N ILE A 79 -4.20 -12.80 9.85
CA ILE A 79 -4.47 -11.45 10.34
C ILE A 79 -5.83 -11.41 11.02
N SER A 80 -6.03 -10.50 11.96
CA SER A 80 -7.34 -10.37 12.62
C SER A 80 -8.36 -9.68 11.70
N SER A 81 -9.65 -9.90 11.98
CA SER A 81 -10.73 -9.17 11.31
C SER A 81 -10.60 -7.64 11.50
N VAL A 82 -10.11 -7.22 12.67
CA VAL A 82 -9.84 -5.80 12.97
C VAL A 82 -8.75 -5.24 12.06
N ASP A 83 -7.67 -5.97 11.84
CA ASP A 83 -6.59 -5.57 10.92
C ASP A 83 -7.08 -5.47 9.49
N TYR A 84 -7.85 -6.47 9.05
CA TYR A 84 -8.47 -6.45 7.73
C TYR A 84 -9.35 -5.22 7.53
N GLN A 85 -10.19 -4.86 8.51
CA GLN A 85 -11.03 -3.66 8.43
C GLN A 85 -10.20 -2.36 8.42
N LYS A 86 -9.10 -2.28 9.19
CA LYS A 86 -8.18 -1.13 9.15
C LYS A 86 -7.52 -0.99 7.78
N LEU A 87 -7.07 -2.09 7.19
CA LEU A 87 -6.49 -2.12 5.84
C LEU A 87 -7.53 -1.74 4.79
N LYS A 88 -8.76 -2.23 4.92
CA LYS A 88 -9.88 -1.86 4.04
C LYS A 88 -10.27 -0.39 4.18
N LYS A 89 -10.07 0.25 5.33
CA LYS A 89 -10.33 1.71 5.47
C LYS A 89 -9.34 2.58 4.71
N LEU A 90 -8.19 2.04 4.28
CA LEU A 90 -7.17 2.82 3.55
C LEU A 90 -7.68 3.33 2.20
N ILE A 91 -8.58 2.60 1.54
CA ILE A 91 -9.17 2.99 0.25
C ILE A 91 -10.28 4.06 0.33
N TYR A 92 -10.79 4.37 1.51
CA TYR A 92 -11.87 5.36 1.71
C TYR A 92 -11.34 6.70 2.26
N LYS A 93 -10.04 6.97 2.09
CA LYS A 93 -9.31 8.06 2.72
C LYS A 93 -9.15 9.26 1.81
#